data_AF-A0A920DJN2-F1
#
_entry.id   AF-A0A920DJN2-F1
#
_cell.length_a   1.000
_cell.length_b   1.000
_cell.length_c   1.000
_cell.angle_alpha   90.00
_cell.angle_beta   90.00
_cell.angle_gamma   90.00
#
_symmetry.space_group_name_H-M   'P 1'
#
loop_
_entity.id
_entity.type
_entity.pdbx_description
1 polymer ?
#
loop_
_entity_poly.entity_id
_entity_poly.type
_entity_poly.pdbx_seq_one_letter_code
_entity_poly.pdbx_strand_id
1 'polypeptide(L)' 'MLFGVPSEEYDINPVLARAMDRLLILHADHEQNASTSTVRLAGSSGANPFACIAAGIASLWGPCPWRGK' A
#
# COMPACT_ATOMS: atom_id res chain seq x y z
N MET A 1 -9.32 -6.03 -13.66
CA MET A 1 -8.07 -5.26 -13.60
C MET A 1 -6.85 -6.16 -13.41
N LEU A 2 -6.76 -6.97 -12.35
CA LEU A 2 -5.60 -7.85 -12.12
C LEU A 2 -5.57 -9.11 -12.99
N PHE A 3 -6.69 -9.84 -13.08
CA PHE A 3 -6.70 -11.20 -13.66
C PHE A 3 -7.59 -11.37 -14.90
N GLY A 4 -8.49 -10.43 -15.19
CA GLY A 4 -9.34 -10.50 -16.38
C GLY A 4 -8.55 -10.23 -17.65
N VAL A 5 -8.72 -11.08 -18.66
CA VAL A 5 -8.09 -10.96 -19.98
C VAL A 5 -9.16 -10.70 -21.05
N PRO A 6 -8.85 -10.07 -22.19
CA PRO A 6 -9.86 -9.72 -23.20
C PRO A 6 -10.52 -10.92 -23.89
N SER A 7 -9.91 -12.11 -23.81
CA SER A 7 -10.34 -13.31 -24.53
C SER A 7 -11.52 -14.05 -23.88
N GLU A 8 -11.87 -13.72 -22.63
CA GLU A 8 -12.94 -14.40 -21.89
C GLU A 8 -13.56 -13.49 -20.82
N GLU A 9 -14.80 -13.80 -20.44
CA GLU A 9 -15.44 -13.13 -19.31
C GLU A 9 -14.82 -13.64 -17.99
N TYR A 10 -14.45 -12.70 -17.12
CA TYR A 10 -13.85 -13.01 -15.83
C TYR A 10 -14.90 -12.96 -14.71
N ASP A 11 -15.28 -14.14 -14.21
CA ASP A 11 -16.16 -14.24 -13.04
C ASP A 11 -15.38 -14.05 -11.74
N ILE A 12 -15.83 -13.10 -10.91
CA ILE A 12 -15.16 -12.75 -9.66
C ILE A 12 -15.68 -13.64 -8.55
N ASN A 13 -14.83 -14.52 -8.02
CA ASN A 13 -15.21 -15.34 -6.88
C ASN A 13 -15.49 -14.45 -5.64
N PRO A 14 -16.72 -14.48 -5.08
CA PRO A 14 -17.12 -13.59 -3.99
C PRO A 14 -16.36 -13.83 -2.68
N VAL A 15 -15.82 -15.04 -2.48
CA VAL A 15 -14.97 -15.36 -1.32
C VAL A 15 -13.60 -14.69 -1.47
N LEU A 16 -13.00 -14.74 -2.67
CA LEU A 16 -11.71 -14.10 -2.93
C LEU A 16 -11.83 -12.57 -2.91
N ALA A 17 -12.91 -12.01 -3.46
CA ALA A 17 -13.17 -10.58 -3.38
C ALA A 17 -13.24 -10.09 -1.92
N ARG A 18 -13.96 -10.82 -1.06
CA ARG A 18 -14.06 -10.50 0.38
C ARG A 18 -12.73 -10.70 1.12
N ALA A 19 -11.94 -11.68 0.74
CA ALA A 19 -10.60 -11.87 1.32
C ALA A 19 -9.68 -10.71 0.98
N MET A 20 -9.68 -10.24 -0.27
CA MET A 20 -8.89 -9.09 -0.70
C MET A 20 -9.31 -7.80 0.03
N ASP A 21 -10.62 -7.56 0.15
CA ASP A 21 -11.16 -6.42 0.90
C ASP A 21 -10.65 -6.39 2.34
N ARG A 22 -10.70 -7.54 3.04
CA ARG A 22 -10.15 -7.65 4.40
C ARG A 22 -8.65 -7.42 4.47
N LEU A 23 -7.87 -7.91 3.49
CA LEU A 23 -6.44 -7.66 3.46
C LEU A 23 -6.14 -6.16 3.32
N LEU A 24 -6.88 -5.45 2.47
CA LEU A 24 -6.75 -4.00 2.33
C LEU A 24 -7.14 -3.26 3.62
N ILE A 25 -8.24 -3.66 4.27
CA ILE A 25 -8.67 -3.09 5.56
C ILE A 25 -7.58 -3.29 6.63
N LEU A 26 -7.00 -4.49 6.73
CA LEU A 26 -5.99 -4.81 7.74
C LEU A 26 -4.65 -4.10 7.52
N HIS A 27 -4.35 -3.66 6.30
CA HIS A 27 -3.13 -2.92 5.97
C HIS A 27 -3.39 -1.42 5.74
N ALA A 28 -4.58 -0.92 6.07
CA ALA A 28 -4.98 0.45 5.80
C ALA A 28 -4.11 1.47 6.52
N ASP A 29 -3.73 1.19 7.77
CA ASP A 29 -2.82 2.01 8.54
C ASP A 29 -2.11 1.19 9.62
N HIS A 30 -0.91 1.63 10.00
CA HIS A 30 -0.16 1.06 11.11
C HIS A 30 0.53 2.18 11.91
N GLU A 31 -0.25 3.22 12.22
CA GLU A 31 0.11 4.39 13.03
C GLU A 31 1.46 5.00 12.63
N GLN A 32 2.32 5.30 13.62
CA GLN A 32 3.66 5.81 13.38
C GLN A 32 4.60 4.64 13.06
N ASN A 33 4.99 4.55 11.79
CA ASN A 33 5.98 3.62 11.28
C ASN A 33 6.94 4.36 10.33
N ALA A 34 7.93 3.64 9.78
CA ALA A 34 8.96 4.24 8.92
C ALA A 34 8.38 4.94 7.68
N SER A 35 7.44 4.30 6.96
CA SER A 35 6.86 4.87 5.75
C SER A 35 5.92 6.04 6.09
N THR A 36 5.06 5.92 7.10
CA THR A 36 4.20 7.03 7.58
C THR A 36 5.03 8.23 8.02
N SER A 37 6.13 8.00 8.75
CA SER A 37 7.03 9.08 9.19
C SER A 37 7.72 9.77 8.02
N THR A 38 8.11 9.01 6.99
CA THR A 38 8.70 9.55 5.76
C THR A 38 7.71 10.42 5.01
N VAL A 39 6.45 10.01 4.88
CA VAL A 39 5.39 10.82 4.27
C VAL A 39 5.21 12.14 5.02
N ARG A 40 5.16 12.10 6.36
CA ARG A 40 4.99 13.31 7.20
C ARG A 40 6.18 14.25 7.10
N LEU A 41 7.41 13.71 7.10
CA LEU A 41 8.63 14.50 6.99
C LEU A 41 8.80 15.11 5.60
N ALA A 42 8.49 14.38 4.53
CA ALA A 42 8.47 14.93 3.18
C ALA A 42 7.43 16.06 3.07
N GLY A 43 6.23 15.83 3.60
CA GLY A 43 5.15 16.82 3.61
C GLY A 43 5.48 18.10 4.39
N SER A 44 6.25 18.03 5.48
CA SER A 44 6.61 19.22 6.27
C SER A 44 7.50 20.21 5.52
N SER A 45 8.23 19.74 4.48
CA SER A 45 9.01 20.59 3.59
C SER A 45 8.19 21.25 2.47
N GLY A 46 6.88 21.00 2.42
CA GLY A 46 5.99 21.53 1.37
C GLY A 46 6.02 20.72 0.07
N ALA A 47 6.53 19.48 0.08
CA ALA A 47 6.47 18.59 -1.07
C ALA A 47 5.01 18.32 -1.47
N ASN A 48 4.74 18.22 -2.78
CA ASN A 48 3.39 17.93 -3.26
C ASN A 48 2.92 16.54 -2.78
N PRO A 49 1.60 16.29 -2.69
CA PRO A 49 1.08 15.02 -2.15
C PRO A 49 1.57 13.78 -2.89
N PHE A 50 1.72 13.83 -4.22
CA PHE A 50 2.23 12.71 -5.01
C PHE A 50 3.68 12.36 -4.64
N ALA A 51 4.53 13.37 -4.46
CA ALA A 51 5.91 13.19 -4.00
C ALA A 51 5.97 12.62 -2.57
N CYS A 52 5.09 13.06 -1.68
CA CYS A 52 5.02 12.54 -0.31
C CYS A 52 4.66 11.05 -0.29
N ILE A 53 3.65 10.63 -1.07
CA ILE A 53 3.24 9.22 -1.18
C ILE A 53 4.34 8.39 -1.85
N ALA A 54 4.98 8.90 -2.91
CA ALA A 54 6.10 8.22 -3.55
C ALA A 54 7.25 7.95 -2.57
N ALA A 55 7.58 8.93 -1.70
CA ALA A 55 8.57 8.75 -0.65
C ALA A 55 8.14 7.71 0.40
N GLY A 56 6.86 7.68 0.77
CA GLY A 56 6.29 6.65 1.64
C GLY A 56 6.41 5.23 1.07
N ILE A 57 6.08 5.06 -0.23
CA ILE A 57 6.22 3.79 -0.94
C ILE A 57 7.69 3.36 -1.01
N ALA A 58 8.60 4.28 -1.32
CA ALA A 58 10.04 4.01 -1.34
C ALA A 58 10.57 3.58 0.04
N SER A 59 10.09 4.23 1.12
CA SER A 59 10.43 3.81 2.49
C SER A 59 9.86 2.44 2.85
N LEU A 60 8.67 2.08 2.37
CA LEU A 60 8.05 0.77 2.61
C LEU A 60 8.78 -0.36 1.86
N TRP A 61 9.35 -0.06 0.69
CA TRP A 61 10.14 -1.02 -0.08
C TRP A 61 11.49 -1.36 0.58
N GLY A 62 11.96 -0.52 1.50
CA GLY A 62 13.10 -0.83 2.36
C GLY A 62 12.90 -2.07 3.22
N PRO A 63 13.79 -2.33 4.20
CA PRO A 63 13.66 -3.48 5.07
C PRO A 63 12.30 -3.48 5.79
N CYS A 64 11.60 -4.62 5.74
CA CYS A 64 10.39 -4.82 6.53
C CYS A 64 10.74 -4.64 8.01
N PRO A 65 10.00 -3.83 8.80
CA PRO A 65 10.29 -3.56 10.21
C PRO A 65 10.41 -4.82 11.08
N TRP A 66 9.80 -5.93 10.65
CA TRP A 66 9.81 -7.23 11.32
C TRP A 66 11.01 -8.12 10.98
N ARG A 67 11.80 -7.78 9.96
CA ARG A 67 13.09 -8.45 9.74
C ARG A 67 14.10 -7.83 10.70
N GLY A 68 14.14 -8.40 11.90
CA GLY A 68 15.28 -8.24 12.80
C GLY A 68 16.58 -8.50 12.04
N LYS A 69 17.56 -7.63 12.28
CA LYS A 69 18.94 -8.10 12.27
C LYS A 69 19.13 -9.05 13.46
#